data_AF-A0A968G1K4-F1
#
_entry.id   AF-A0A968G1K4-F1
#
_cell.length_a   1.000
_cell.length_b   1.000
_cell.length_c   1.000
_cell.angle_alpha   90.00
_cell.angle_beta   90.00
_cell.angle_gamma   90.00
#
_symmetry.space_group_name_H-M   'P 1'
#
loop_
_entity.id
_entity.type
_entity.pdbx_description
1 polymer ?
#
loop_
_entity_poly.entity_id
_entity_poly.type
_entity_poly.pdbx_seq_one_letter_code
_entity_poly.pdbx_strand_id
1 'polypeptide(L)' 'MRTKKDIGKALGRVPSGLFVLTAKCEDREDAVLASWVNQCSF' A
#
# COMPACT_ATOMS: atom_id res chain seq x y z
N MET A 1 15.43 -5.90 -20.39
CA MET A 1 14.06 -5.63 -19.88
C MET A 1 13.97 -6.19 -18.47
N ARG A 2 13.54 -5.42 -17.45
CA ARG A 2 13.52 -5.90 -16.04
C ARG A 2 12.29 -6.80 -15.81
N THR A 3 12.44 -7.85 -15.00
CA THR A 3 11.32 -8.74 -14.66
C THR A 3 10.48 -8.18 -13.52
N LYS A 4 9.24 -8.65 -13.36
CA LYS A 4 8.39 -8.32 -12.19
C LYS A 4 9.09 -8.62 -10.85
N LYS A 5 9.89 -9.70 -10.82
CA LYS A 5 10.66 -10.11 -9.64
C LYS A 5 11.77 -9.10 -9.30
N ASP A 6 12.45 -8.58 -10.32
CA ASP A 6 13.50 -7.57 -10.12
C ASP A 6 12.93 -6.25 -9.62
N ILE A 7 11.75 -5.87 -10.14
CA ILE A 7 11.02 -4.68 -9.68
C ILE A 7 10.59 -4.87 -8.22
N GLY A 8 9.98 -6.02 -7.86
CA GLY A 8 9.55 -6.29 -6.49
C GLY A 8 10.70 -6.22 -5.46
N LYS A 9 11.88 -6.73 -5.82
CA LYS A 9 13.09 -6.60 -4.98
C LYS A 9 13.50 -5.15 -4.76
N ALA A 10 13.40 -4.30 -5.77
CA ALA A 10 13.73 -2.88 -5.65
C ALA A 10 12.70 -2.15 -4.79
N LEU A 11 11.40 -2.39 -5.02
CA LEU A 11 10.31 -1.78 -4.26
C LEU A 11 10.36 -2.16 -2.77
N GLY A 12 10.67 -3.42 -2.45
CA GLY A 12 10.78 -3.86 -1.04
C GLY A 12 11.88 -3.19 -0.21
N ARG A 13 12.78 -2.42 -0.85
CA ARG A 13 13.82 -1.64 -0.16
C ARG A 13 13.41 -0.21 0.15
N VAL A 14 12.28 0.26 -0.38
CA VAL A 14 11.79 1.62 -0.14
C VAL A 14 11.09 1.64 1.22
N PRO A 15 11.58 2.41 2.21
CA PRO A 15 10.92 2.52 3.50
C PRO A 15 9.56 3.19 3.32
N SER A 16 8.56 2.70 4.03
CA SER A 16 7.22 3.30 4.07
C SER A 16 6.54 2.98 5.40
N GLY A 17 5.56 3.80 5.78
CA GLY A 17 4.71 3.47 6.93
C GLY A 17 3.85 2.24 6.68
N LEU A 18 3.38 1.63 7.78
CA LEU A 18 2.39 0.56 7.75
C LEU A 18 1.07 1.10 8.30
N PHE A 19 0.02 1.02 7.49
CA PHE A 19 -1.28 1.59 7.76
C PHE A 19 -2.35 0.48 7.71
N VAL A 20 -3.34 0.57 8.58
CA VAL A 20 -4.59 -0.18 8.41
C VAL A 20 -5.54 0.72 7.63
N LEU A 21 -5.78 0.40 6.36
CA LEU A 21 -6.76 1.09 5.54
C LEU A 21 -8.11 0.39 5.72
N THR A 22 -9.06 1.10 6.33
CA THR A 22 -10.42 0.61 6.56
C THR A 22 -11.40 1.23 5.56
N ALA A 23 -12.42 0.48 5.17
CA ALA A 23 -13.54 0.99 4.39
C ALA A 23 -14.86 0.43 4.90
N LYS A 24 -15.92 1.21 4.76
CA LYS A 24 -17.30 0.79 5.02
C LYS A 24 -18.18 1.12 3.83
N CYS A 25 -19.01 0.17 3.42
CA CYS A 25 -20.05 0.35 2.40
C CYS A 25 -21.32 -0.34 2.88
N GLU A 26 -22.36 0.45 3.17
CA GLU A 26 -23.60 -0.03 3.80
C GLU A 26 -23.29 -0.81 5.09
N ASP A 27 -23.71 -2.07 5.17
CA ASP A 27 -23.52 -2.97 6.31
C ASP A 27 -22.20 -3.78 6.23
N ARG A 28 -21.35 -3.51 5.24
CA ARG A 28 -20.06 -4.20 5.06
C ARG A 28 -18.90 -3.32 5.51
N GLU A 29 -18.06 -3.88 6.35
CA GLU A 29 -16.82 -3.27 6.83
C GLU A 29 -15.64 -4.18 6.42
N ASP A 30 -14.54 -3.57 5.96
CA ASP A 30 -13.33 -4.30 5.57
C ASP A 30 -12.07 -3.49 5.90
N ALA A 31 -10.94 -4.18 6.00
CA ALA A 31 -9.64 -3.59 6.31
C ALA A 31 -8.50 -4.31 5.58
N VAL A 32 -7.53 -3.52 5.09
CA VAL A 32 -6.31 -4.03 4.48
C VAL A 32 -5.08 -3.41 5.13
N LEU A 33 -4.01 -4.19 5.26
CA LEU A 33 -2.69 -3.65 5.56
C LEU A 33 -2.12 -3.00 4.30
N ALA A 34 -1.91 -1.70 4.36
CA ALA A 34 -1.35 -0.90 3.28
C ALA A 34 0.01 -0.34 3.68
N SER A 35 0.90 -0.27 2.69
CA SER A 35 2.16 0.46 2.77
C SER A 35 2.20 1.47 1.61
N TRP A 36 3.21 2.34 1.57
CA TRP A 36 3.37 3.33 0.50
C TRP A 36 2.24 4.39 0.39
N VAL A 37 1.57 4.72 1.50
CA VAL A 37 0.59 5.83 1.56
C VAL A 37 1.33 7.16 1.65
N ASN A 38 0.91 8.16 0.84
CA ASN A 38 1.51 9.49 0.79
C ASN A 38 0.42 10.58 0.73
N GLN A 39 0.69 11.75 1.32
CA GLN A 39 -0.17 12.94 1.22
C GLN A 39 -0.18 13.48 -0.21
N CYS A 40 -1.37 13.73 -0.78
CA CYS A 40 -1.52 14.22 -2.16
C CYS A 40 -1.91 15.71 -2.25
N SER A 41 -2.41 16.32 -1.16
CA SER A 41 -2.77 17.73 -1.09
C SER A 41 -2.64 18.25 0.34
N PHE A 42 -2.59 19.58 0.50
CA PHE A 42 -2.68 20.25 1.81
C PHE A 42 -4.13 20.34 2.28
#